data_AF-A0A956PM59-F1
#
_entry.id   AF-A0A956PM59-F1
#
_cell.length_a   1.000
_cell.length_b   1.000
_cell.length_c   1.000
_cell.angle_alpha   90.00
_cell.angle_beta   90.00
_cell.angle_gamma   90.00
#
_symmetry.space_group_name_H-M   'P 1'
#
loop_
_entity.id
_entity.type
_entity.pdbx_description
1 polymer ?
#
loop_
_entity_poly.entity_id
_entity_poly.type
_entity_poly.pdbx_seq_one_letter_code
_entity_poly.pdbx_strand_id
1 'polypeptide(L)' 'MTRAEVTAALEVARRYGGTDEAHHKDWVIDQMVRALTGDQYETWVAETCDGEDGPETYSWEVGIEIDDEEEI' A
#
# COMPACT_ATOMS: atom_id res chain seq x y z
N MET A 1 -0.64 -14.60 -6.87
CA MET A 1 -1.62 -14.77 -5.77
C MET A 1 -1.67 -16.19 -5.24
N THR A 2 -0.91 -16.43 -4.17
CA THR A 2 -0.91 -17.66 -3.37
C THR A 2 -1.62 -17.45 -2.04
N ARG A 3 -1.92 -18.56 -1.33
CA ARG A 3 -2.46 -18.49 0.04
C ARG A 3 -1.47 -17.87 1.03
N ALA A 4 -0.17 -17.93 0.75
CA ALA A 4 0.86 -17.26 1.53
C ALA A 4 0.78 -15.73 1.39
N GLU A 5 0.65 -15.22 0.16
CA GLU A 5 0.46 -13.79 -0.13
C GLU A 5 -0.81 -13.24 0.55
N VAL A 6 -1.92 -13.98 0.47
CA VAL A 6 -3.16 -13.63 1.20
C VAL A 6 -2.93 -13.56 2.70
N THR A 7 -2.19 -14.52 3.26
CA THR A 7 -1.93 -14.57 4.70
C THR A 7 -1.09 -13.38 5.14
N ALA A 8 -0.04 -13.04 4.38
CA ALA A 8 0.78 -11.87 4.65
C ALA A 8 -0.02 -10.56 4.64
N ALA A 9 -0.88 -10.36 3.63
CA ALA A 9 -1.76 -9.19 3.56
C ALA A 9 -2.74 -9.13 4.75
N LEU A 10 -3.32 -10.26 5.15
CA LEU A 10 -4.22 -10.31 6.31
C LEU A 10 -3.48 -10.05 7.63
N GLU A 11 -2.21 -10.43 7.75
CA GLU A 11 -1.39 -10.13 8.93
C GLU A 11 -1.13 -8.62 9.07
N VAL A 12 -0.86 -7.92 7.95
CA VAL A 12 -0.74 -6.45 7.92
C VAL A 12 -2.04 -5.81 8.40
N ALA A 13 -3.19 -6.19 7.82
CA ALA A 13 -4.50 -5.68 8.21
C ALA A 13 -4.80 -5.90 9.70
N ARG A 14 -4.48 -7.10 10.21
CA ARG A 14 -4.73 -7.47 11.61
C ARG A 14 -3.90 -6.65 12.60
N ARG A 15 -2.64 -6.35 12.26
CA ARG A 15 -1.73 -5.64 13.15
C ARG A 15 -1.96 -4.13 13.14
N TYR A 16 -2.20 -3.57 11.96
CA TYR A 16 -2.13 -2.12 11.76
C TYR A 16 -3.46 -1.51 11.27
N GLY A 17 -4.42 -2.30 10.76
CA GLY A 17 -5.67 -1.76 10.20
C GLY A 17 -6.67 -1.19 11.21
N GLY A 18 -6.39 -1.31 12.51
CA GLY A 18 -7.23 -0.79 13.60
C GLY A 18 -6.82 0.56 14.17
N THR A 19 -5.76 1.20 13.65
CA THR A 19 -5.30 2.53 14.10
C THR A 19 -6.17 3.66 13.55
N ASP A 20 -6.21 4.79 14.28
CA ASP A 20 -7.26 5.81 14.16
C ASP A 20 -6.98 6.86 13.06
N GLU A 21 -5.74 6.99 12.60
CA GLU A 21 -5.34 8.03 11.64
C GLU A 21 -5.47 7.55 10.19
N ALA A 22 -6.03 8.41 9.32
CA ALA A 22 -6.27 8.10 7.92
C ALA A 22 -4.98 7.79 7.14
N HIS A 23 -3.91 8.55 7.40
CA HIS A 23 -2.57 8.36 6.80
C HIS A 23 -1.99 6.97 7.10
N HIS A 24 -2.32 6.42 8.27
CA HIS A 24 -1.91 5.07 8.66
C HIS A 24 -2.66 3.99 7.86
N LYS A 25 -3.89 4.26 7.43
CA LYS A 25 -4.69 3.31 6.62
C LYS A 25 -4.22 3.25 5.17
N ASP A 26 -3.75 4.37 4.62
CA ASP A 26 -3.14 4.39 3.29
C ASP A 26 -1.87 3.53 3.27
N TRP A 27 -1.03 3.64 4.31
CA TRP A 27 0.13 2.77 4.50
C TRP A 27 -0.27 1.29 4.66
N VAL A 28 -1.30 0.98 5.45
CA VAL A 28 -1.79 -0.41 5.62
C VAL A 28 -2.19 -1.00 4.27
N ILE A 29 -2.92 -0.24 3.45
CA ILE A 29 -3.37 -0.66 2.13
C ILE A 29 -2.15 -0.86 1.21
N ASP A 30 -1.18 0.05 1.22
CA ASP A 30 0.08 -0.07 0.47
C ASP A 30 0.81 -1.38 0.78
N GLN A 31 1.01 -1.68 2.07
CA GLN A 31 1.70 -2.89 2.51
C GLN A 31 0.92 -4.16 2.17
N MET A 32 -0.41 -4.13 2.26
CA MET A 32 -1.25 -5.25 1.82
C MET A 32 -1.10 -5.50 0.32
N VAL A 33 -1.11 -4.45 -0.51
CA VAL A 33 -0.96 -4.56 -1.97
C VAL A 33 0.42 -5.07 -2.34
N ARG A 34 1.49 -4.61 -1.70
CA ARG A 34 2.85 -5.16 -1.88
C ARG A 34 2.91 -6.66 -1.61
N ALA A 35 2.29 -7.11 -0.52
CA ALA A 35 2.23 -8.54 -0.17
C ALA A 35 1.46 -9.37 -1.22
N LEU A 36 0.46 -8.78 -1.88
CA LEU A 36 -0.36 -9.45 -2.88
C LEU A 36 0.25 -9.48 -4.29
N THR A 37 1.02 -8.44 -4.63
CA THR A 37 1.56 -8.23 -5.98
C THR A 37 3.01 -8.69 -6.12
N GLY A 38 3.79 -8.68 -5.03
CA GLY A 38 5.19 -9.09 -5.02
C GLY A 38 6.00 -8.31 -6.06
N ASP A 39 6.73 -9.03 -6.93
CA ASP A 39 7.57 -8.44 -7.98
C ASP A 39 6.77 -7.61 -9.01
N GLN A 40 5.45 -7.75 -9.07
CA GLN A 40 4.58 -6.98 -9.97
C GLN A 40 4.05 -5.68 -9.36
N TYR A 41 4.46 -5.33 -8.13
CA TYR A 41 3.98 -4.15 -7.42
C TYR A 41 4.13 -2.86 -8.23
N GLU A 42 5.31 -2.61 -8.82
CA GLU A 42 5.56 -1.38 -9.59
C GLU A 42 4.68 -1.28 -10.83
N THR A 43 4.45 -2.40 -11.54
CA THR A 43 3.54 -2.45 -12.68
C THR A 43 2.11 -2.19 -12.25
N TRP A 44 1.68 -2.79 -11.14
CA TRP A 44 0.34 -2.61 -10.61
C TRP A 44 0.08 -1.15 -10.19
N VAL A 45 1.05 -0.49 -9.57
CA VAL A 45 0.95 0.94 -9.21
C VAL A 45 0.85 1.80 -10.47
N ALA A 46 1.69 1.56 -11.48
CA ALA A 46 1.66 2.30 -12.73
C ALA A 46 0.30 2.18 -13.44
N GLU A 47 -0.27 0.96 -13.51
CA GLU A 47 -1.61 0.72 -14.05
C GLU A 47 -2.71 1.37 -13.21
N THR A 48 -2.55 1.42 -11.89
CA THR A 48 -3.53 2.05 -10.98
C THR A 48 -3.53 3.58 -11.10
N CYS A 49 -2.36 4.18 -11.38
CA CYS A 49 -2.23 5.62 -11.59
C CYS A 49 -2.62 6.05 -13.02
N ASP A 50 -2.72 5.13 -13.97
CA ASP A 50 -3.16 5.36 -15.36
C ASP A 50 -4.69 5.41 -15.44
N GLY A 51 -5.23 6.61 -15.21
CA GLY A 51 -6.68 6.84 -15.21
C GLY A 51 -7.22 7.40 -16.53
N GLU A 52 -8.45 7.91 -16.50
CA GLU A 52 -9.20 8.28 -17.71
C GLU A 52 -8.55 9.39 -18.56
N ASP A 53 -7.70 10.22 -17.97
CA ASP A 53 -6.98 11.32 -18.63
C ASP A 53 -5.51 10.97 -18.96
N GLY A 54 -5.11 9.71 -18.77
CA GLY A 54 -3.76 9.19 -19.02
C GLY A 54 -2.95 8.94 -17.73
N PRO A 55 -1.62 8.72 -17.86
CA PRO A 55 -0.76 8.43 -16.72
C PRO A 55 -0.81 9.59 -15.73
N GLU A 56 -0.82 9.27 -14.43
CA GLU A 56 -0.89 10.23 -13.30
C GLU A 56 -2.27 10.87 -13.05
N THR A 57 -3.35 10.32 -13.63
CA THR A 57 -4.73 10.76 -13.29
C THR A 57 -5.07 10.50 -11.83
N TYR A 58 -4.54 9.41 -11.26
CA TYR A 58 -4.68 9.06 -9.84
C TYR A 58 -3.31 8.99 -9.18
N SER A 59 -3.27 9.28 -7.87
CA SER A 59 -2.08 9.08 -7.05
C SER A 59 -2.23 7.82 -6.20
N TRP A 60 -1.16 7.03 -6.14
CA TRP A 60 -1.01 5.96 -5.16
C TRP A 60 -0.06 6.43 -4.05
N GLU A 61 -0.57 6.56 -2.84
CA GLU A 61 0.22 6.99 -1.68
C GLU A 61 1.13 5.84 -1.24
N VAL A 62 2.38 5.90 -1.70
CA VAL A 62 3.43 4.96 -1.28
C VAL A 62 3.87 5.33 0.13
N GLY A 63 3.32 4.65 1.13
CA GLY A 63 3.70 4.89 2.52
C GLY A 63 5.14 4.43 2.81
N ILE A 64 5.98 5.36 3.27
CA ILE A 64 7.20 5.02 4.03
C ILE A 64 6.79 5.15 5.50
N GLU A 65 6.99 4.10 6.29
CA GLU A 65 6.90 4.23 7.76
C GLU A 65 8.09 5.09 8.18
N ILE A 66 7.89 6.42 8.19
CA ILE A 66 8.72 7.30 8.99
C ILE A 66 8.02 7.25 10.35
N ASP A 67 8.56 6.49 11.30
CA ASP A 67 8.23 6.69 12.70
C ASP A 67 8.27 8.21 12.94
N ASP A 68 7.23 8.77 13.56
CA ASP A 68 7.11 10.19 13.97
C ASP A 68 8.21 10.62 14.97
N GLU A 69 9.49 10.39 14.67
CA GLU A 69 10.67 10.73 15.48
C GLU A 69 11.92 11.15 14.68
N GLU A 70 11.81 11.70 13.47
CA GLU A 70 12.82 12.68 13.01
C GLU A 70 12.18 13.88 12.30
N GLU A 71 12.03 14.97 13.06
CA GLU A 71 12.15 16.31 12.49
C GLU A 71 13.48 16.41 11.72
N ILE A 72 13.41 16.82 10.45
CA ILE A 72 14.53 17.45 9.72
C ILE A 72 14.05 18.73 9.04
#